data_AF-A0A9P6ZM13-F1
#
_entry.id   AF-A0A9P6ZM13-F1
#
_cell.length_a   1.000
_cell.length_b   1.000
_cell.length_c   1.000
_cell.angle_alpha   90.00
_cell.angle_beta   90.00
_cell.angle_gamma   90.00
#
_symmetry.space_group_name_H-M   'P 1'
#
loop_
_entity.id
_entity.type
_entity.pdbx_description
1 polymer ?
#
loop_
_entity_poly.entity_id
_entity_poly.type
_entity_poly.pdbx_seq_one_letter_code
_entity_poly.pdbx_strand_id
1 'polypeptide(L)'
;MSNSVSLQGSTSLTIANRADVNSLRGAAGRNAGGNSDAVSTRSLVSAKTTSSQSRIEAFIKTLQMYNVLSPSDQALIQMKLADQIKADAHLTFRYEDIKFVSLDAYHDFPRTVIDLAKSKTHVPLTLLTYPAIKKLHAGEDISTFPPEDTISEINFHQASHKFIGLMSLVASPAIVERFKAHRSFCLSHMLRFRTVVAFDIETRRVFFNTESFLEEDAYISRWKALDMDIVHKELSERIHEAAAVTVKSDHRFHPYSKSHSGNVRSLCLICGRTDHKASDCTDPYTVKEEAVVCEWDGTLVLKSTAEVVCIAFNIGRCGLDHARVHVCSICGSHGHDTKGCC
;
A
#
# COMPACT_ATOMS: atom_id res chain seq x y z
N MET A 1 11.63 64.43 8.44
CA MET A 1 12.70 63.56 7.92
C MET A 1 12.02 62.51 7.08
N SER A 2 12.04 62.72 5.77
CA SER A 2 11.26 61.99 4.78
C SER A 2 12.19 61.08 4.01
N ASN A 3 11.90 59.78 3.92
CA ASN A 3 12.59 58.87 3.01
C ASN A 3 11.56 58.11 2.18
N SER A 4 11.38 58.62 0.97
CA SER A 4 10.76 57.96 -0.18
C SER A 4 11.84 57.17 -0.93
N VAL A 5 11.62 55.87 -1.16
CA VAL A 5 12.40 55.10 -2.14
C VAL A 5 11.43 54.55 -3.17
N SER A 6 11.53 55.12 -4.36
CA SER A 6 10.92 54.67 -5.61
C SER A 6 11.99 53.91 -6.38
N LEU A 7 11.67 52.72 -6.89
CA LEU A 7 12.43 52.09 -7.96
C LEU A 7 11.48 51.36 -8.91
N GLN A 8 11.33 51.99 -10.08
CA GLN A 8 10.74 51.47 -11.28
C GLN A 8 11.69 50.46 -11.93
N GLY A 9 11.14 49.40 -12.52
CA GLY A 9 11.87 48.42 -13.32
C GLY A 9 10.94 47.74 -14.30
N SER A 10 10.62 48.45 -15.38
CA SER A 10 9.86 47.93 -16.52
C SER A 10 10.82 47.26 -17.50
N THR A 11 10.60 45.97 -17.81
CA THR A 11 11.19 45.32 -18.99
C THR A 11 10.09 44.66 -19.81
N SER A 12 9.76 45.36 -20.90
CA SER A 12 8.99 44.92 -22.05
C SER A 12 9.95 44.16 -22.98
N LEU A 13 9.59 42.96 -23.47
CA LEU A 13 10.23 42.32 -24.62
C LEU A 13 9.24 41.45 -25.40
N THR A 14 8.85 42.01 -26.56
CA THR A 14 8.70 41.39 -27.90
C THR A 14 7.80 40.17 -28.12
N ILE A 15 6.70 40.50 -28.79
CA ILE A 15 5.90 39.69 -29.72
C ILE A 15 6.78 39.16 -30.87
N ALA A 16 6.64 37.89 -31.22
CA ALA A 16 7.03 37.34 -32.52
C ALA A 16 5.85 36.58 -33.14
N ASN A 17 5.43 37.06 -34.31
CA ASN A 17 4.45 36.48 -35.23
C ASN A 17 5.14 35.54 -36.25
N ARG A 18 4.30 34.73 -36.93
CA ARG A 18 4.50 33.88 -38.14
C ARG A 18 4.71 32.38 -37.86
N ALA A 19 4.13 31.44 -38.59
CA ALA A 19 3.54 31.48 -39.94
C ALA A 19 2.38 30.48 -40.12
N ASP A 20 1.41 30.90 -40.94
CA ASP A 20 0.51 30.06 -41.74
C ASP A 20 1.28 29.22 -42.76
N VAL A 21 0.86 27.96 -42.96
CA VAL A 21 1.02 27.24 -44.23
C VAL A 21 -0.19 26.31 -44.48
N ASN A 22 -0.98 26.67 -45.50
CA ASN A 22 -1.79 25.88 -46.46
C ASN A 22 -2.12 24.41 -46.12
N SER A 23 -3.39 24.01 -46.07
CA SER A 23 -4.32 23.76 -47.21
C SER A 23 -3.82 22.71 -48.21
N LEU A 24 -4.44 21.52 -48.18
CA LEU A 24 -4.61 20.67 -49.35
C LEU A 24 -5.91 19.85 -49.23
N ARG A 25 -6.76 20.02 -50.24
CA ARG A 25 -7.98 19.29 -50.56
C ARG A 25 -7.69 17.89 -51.13
N GLY A 26 -8.69 17.01 -51.01
CA GLY A 26 -8.98 15.91 -51.94
C GLY A 26 -8.97 14.55 -51.22
N ALA A 27 -9.84 13.59 -51.51
CA ALA A 27 -10.97 13.47 -52.42
C ALA A 27 -11.80 12.25 -51.98
N ALA A 28 -12.96 12.09 -52.61
CA ALA A 28 -14.00 11.11 -52.36
C ALA A 28 -13.58 9.62 -52.38
N GLY A 29 -14.33 8.80 -51.63
CA GLY A 29 -14.38 7.35 -51.78
C GLY A 29 -15.66 6.79 -51.17
N ARG A 30 -16.63 6.43 -52.02
CA ARG A 30 -17.84 5.66 -51.67
C ARG A 30 -17.43 4.24 -51.24
N ASN A 31 -18.15 3.63 -50.29
CA ASN A 31 -18.62 2.25 -50.44
C ASN A 31 -19.72 1.88 -49.45
N ALA A 32 -20.56 0.98 -49.92
CA ALA A 32 -21.84 0.57 -49.36
C ALA A 32 -21.72 -0.66 -48.44
N GLY A 33 -22.77 -0.84 -47.62
CA GLY A 33 -23.32 -2.16 -47.31
C GLY A 33 -22.90 -2.78 -45.98
N GLY A 34 -23.88 -3.40 -45.31
CA GLY A 34 -23.61 -4.47 -44.34
C GLY A 34 -24.34 -4.35 -43.02
N ASN A 35 -25.63 -4.65 -43.03
CA ASN A 35 -26.44 -4.95 -41.84
C ASN A 35 -26.03 -6.32 -41.26
N SER A 36 -25.80 -6.45 -39.95
CA SER A 36 -26.17 -7.63 -39.14
C SER A 36 -25.74 -7.46 -37.68
N ASP A 37 -26.72 -7.12 -36.86
CA ASP A 37 -26.74 -7.30 -35.42
C ASP A 37 -26.67 -8.80 -35.05
N ALA A 38 -25.75 -9.15 -34.14
CA ALA A 38 -25.91 -10.16 -33.08
C ALA A 38 -24.54 -10.52 -32.49
N VAL A 39 -23.95 -9.64 -31.66
CA VAL A 39 -22.78 -10.00 -30.85
C VAL A 39 -23.27 -10.57 -29.52
N SER A 40 -23.09 -11.89 -29.41
CA SER A 40 -23.25 -12.71 -28.21
C SER A 40 -22.41 -12.17 -27.05
N THR A 41 -23.06 -11.64 -26.00
CA THR A 41 -22.43 -11.16 -24.76
C THR A 41 -22.13 -12.27 -23.75
N ARG A 42 -22.08 -13.53 -24.17
CA ARG A 42 -21.90 -14.70 -23.29
C ARG A 42 -20.47 -15.27 -23.36
N SER A 43 -19.43 -14.45 -23.15
CA SER A 43 -18.05 -14.99 -23.03
C SER A 43 -17.01 -14.08 -22.36
N LEU A 44 -17.40 -13.10 -21.53
CA LEU A 44 -16.42 -12.22 -20.83
C LEU A 44 -16.23 -12.55 -19.34
N VAL A 45 -17.14 -13.32 -18.73
CA VAL A 45 -17.06 -13.68 -17.30
C VAL A 45 -16.07 -14.84 -17.06
N SER A 46 -15.96 -15.78 -18.01
CA SER A 46 -15.06 -16.94 -17.86
C SER A 46 -13.58 -16.61 -18.05
N ALA A 47 -13.24 -15.48 -18.67
CA ALA A 47 -11.85 -15.07 -18.90
C ALA A 47 -11.23 -14.26 -17.74
N LYS A 48 -12.06 -13.67 -16.87
CA LYS A 48 -11.59 -12.88 -15.70
C LYS A 48 -11.25 -13.74 -14.49
N THR A 49 -11.97 -14.85 -14.27
CA THR A 49 -11.69 -15.79 -13.18
C THR A 49 -10.38 -16.57 -13.41
N THR A 50 -10.07 -16.94 -14.65
CA THR A 50 -8.82 -17.62 -15.00
C THR A 50 -7.57 -16.73 -14.85
N SER A 51 -7.71 -15.42 -15.06
CA SER A 51 -6.62 -14.45 -14.90
C SER A 51 -6.23 -14.18 -13.44
N SER A 52 -7.20 -14.09 -12.53
CA SER A 52 -6.91 -13.89 -11.10
C SER A 52 -6.36 -15.17 -10.45
N GLN A 53 -6.89 -16.33 -10.82
CA GLN A 53 -6.42 -17.63 -10.37
C GLN A 53 -4.96 -17.90 -10.79
N SER A 54 -4.61 -17.63 -12.05
CA SER A 54 -3.23 -17.81 -12.55
C SER A 54 -2.20 -16.91 -11.86
N ARG A 55 -2.57 -15.68 -11.46
CA ARG A 55 -1.65 -14.75 -10.76
C ARG A 55 -1.42 -15.15 -9.30
N ILE A 56 -2.43 -15.72 -8.64
CA ILE A 56 -2.30 -16.20 -7.27
C ILE A 56 -1.57 -17.55 -7.23
N GLU A 57 -1.80 -18.43 -8.21
CA GLU A 57 -1.00 -19.65 -8.40
C GLU A 57 0.48 -19.33 -8.66
N ALA A 58 0.77 -18.26 -9.42
CA ALA A 58 2.14 -17.77 -9.61
C ALA A 58 2.77 -17.27 -8.30
N PHE A 59 2.02 -16.52 -7.48
CA PHE A 59 2.49 -16.03 -6.18
C PHE A 59 2.74 -17.18 -5.17
N ILE A 60 1.84 -18.18 -5.12
CA ILE A 60 2.04 -19.39 -4.32
C ILE A 60 3.29 -20.14 -4.80
N LYS A 61 3.50 -20.28 -6.11
CA LYS A 61 4.75 -20.85 -6.66
C LYS A 61 5.99 -20.05 -6.28
N THR A 62 5.92 -18.73 -6.25
CA THR A 62 7.02 -17.89 -5.77
C THR A 62 7.31 -18.14 -4.29
N LEU A 63 6.28 -18.19 -3.43
CA LEU A 63 6.46 -18.53 -2.00
C LEU A 63 6.98 -19.96 -1.79
N GLN A 64 6.59 -20.90 -2.65
CA GLN A 64 7.10 -22.28 -2.67
C GLN A 64 8.59 -22.33 -3.03
N MET A 65 9.05 -21.51 -3.97
CA MET A 65 10.48 -21.43 -4.32
C MET A 65 11.37 -20.97 -3.16
N TYR A 66 10.83 -20.22 -2.21
CA TYR A 66 11.58 -19.71 -1.05
C TYR A 66 11.44 -20.59 0.21
N ASN A 67 10.78 -21.75 0.13
CA ASN A 67 10.59 -22.70 1.24
C ASN A 67 9.99 -22.05 2.53
N VAL A 68 9.22 -20.96 2.38
CA VAL A 68 8.73 -20.15 3.51
C VAL A 68 7.49 -20.76 4.18
N LEU A 69 6.79 -21.69 3.52
CA LEU A 69 5.50 -22.22 3.98
C LEU A 69 5.53 -23.74 4.09
N SER A 70 5.13 -24.27 5.25
CA SER A 70 4.92 -25.71 5.42
C SER A 70 3.78 -26.21 4.52
N PRO A 71 3.75 -27.50 4.15
CA PRO A 71 2.64 -28.07 3.36
C PRO A 71 1.26 -27.83 3.98
N SER A 72 1.19 -27.78 5.32
CA SER A 72 -0.05 -27.50 6.06
C SER A 72 -0.50 -26.04 5.91
N ASP A 73 0.44 -25.09 5.93
CA ASP A 73 0.15 -23.66 5.70
C ASP A 73 -0.35 -23.44 4.28
N GLN A 74 0.21 -24.17 3.31
CA GLN A 74 -0.20 -24.09 1.90
C GLN A 74 -1.65 -24.56 1.72
N ALA A 75 -2.04 -25.69 2.32
CA ALA A 75 -3.40 -26.21 2.26
C ALA A 75 -4.41 -25.23 2.91
N LEU A 76 -4.03 -24.63 4.05
CA LEU A 76 -4.88 -23.65 4.74
C LEU A 76 -5.07 -22.37 3.93
N ILE A 77 -4.00 -21.87 3.28
CA ILE A 77 -4.07 -20.70 2.40
C ILE A 77 -4.95 -20.99 1.18
N GLN A 78 -4.80 -22.16 0.54
CA GLN A 78 -5.64 -22.55 -0.60
C GLN A 78 -7.12 -22.68 -0.22
N MET A 79 -7.42 -23.27 0.94
CA MET A 79 -8.79 -23.41 1.43
C MET A 79 -9.43 -22.04 1.71
N LYS A 80 -8.73 -21.15 2.44
CA LYS A 80 -9.20 -19.79 2.72
C LYS A 80 -9.38 -18.96 1.44
N LEU A 81 -8.50 -19.15 0.46
CA LEU A 81 -8.59 -18.46 -0.82
C LEU A 81 -9.80 -18.95 -1.64
N ALA A 82 -10.07 -20.25 -1.64
CA ALA A 82 -11.25 -20.80 -2.31
C ALA A 82 -12.55 -20.29 -1.67
N ASP A 83 -12.59 -20.19 -0.34
CA ASP A 83 -13.71 -19.60 0.39
C ASP A 83 -13.88 -18.10 0.10
N GLN A 84 -12.77 -17.35 -0.01
CA GLN A 84 -12.78 -15.94 -0.38
C GLN A 84 -13.28 -15.73 -1.82
N ILE A 85 -12.80 -16.52 -2.79
CA ILE A 85 -13.26 -16.48 -4.19
C ILE A 85 -14.76 -16.80 -4.26
N LYS A 86 -15.23 -17.74 -3.44
CA LYS A 86 -16.65 -18.11 -3.37
C LYS A 86 -17.50 -17.02 -2.70
N ALA A 87 -16.96 -16.32 -1.71
CA ALA A 87 -17.61 -15.17 -1.08
C ALA A 87 -17.67 -13.95 -2.02
N ASP A 88 -16.58 -13.67 -2.75
CA ASP A 88 -16.51 -12.57 -3.72
C ASP A 88 -17.40 -12.82 -4.94
N ALA A 89 -17.62 -14.07 -5.32
CA ALA A 89 -18.59 -14.43 -6.37
C ALA A 89 -20.05 -14.08 -5.98
N HIS A 90 -20.35 -13.93 -4.69
CA HIS A 90 -21.66 -13.52 -4.18
C HIS A 90 -21.80 -12.01 -3.94
N LEU A 91 -20.71 -11.24 -3.94
CA LEU A 91 -20.70 -9.78 -3.80
C LEU A 91 -20.72 -9.07 -5.16
N THR A 92 -21.60 -9.51 -6.07
CA THR A 92 -21.90 -8.70 -7.26
C THR A 92 -22.87 -7.58 -6.86
N PHE A 93 -22.32 -6.48 -6.34
CA PHE A 93 -23.03 -5.21 -6.26
C PHE A 93 -23.52 -4.86 -7.67
N ARG A 94 -24.82 -5.00 -7.94
CA ARG A 94 -25.35 -4.60 -9.24
C ARG A 94 -25.46 -3.09 -9.24
N TYR A 95 -25.03 -2.47 -10.33
CA TYR A 95 -25.13 -1.02 -10.54
C TYR A 95 -26.59 -0.52 -10.39
N GLU A 96 -27.54 -1.43 -10.60
CA GLU A 96 -28.99 -1.26 -10.46
C GLU A 96 -29.45 -1.10 -8.99
N ASP A 97 -28.72 -1.67 -8.02
CA ASP A 97 -29.10 -1.68 -6.60
C ASP A 97 -28.76 -0.35 -5.89
N ILE A 98 -27.91 0.47 -6.49
CA ILE A 98 -27.68 1.84 -6.07
C ILE A 98 -28.84 2.67 -6.65
N LYS A 99 -29.93 2.78 -5.88
CA LYS A 99 -30.97 3.79 -6.14
C LYS A 99 -30.32 5.17 -6.03
N PHE A 100 -29.85 5.71 -7.15
CA PHE A 100 -29.56 7.12 -7.30
C PHE A 100 -30.88 7.86 -7.08
N VAL A 101 -31.09 8.34 -5.87
CA VAL A 101 -32.14 9.33 -5.59
C VAL A 101 -31.91 10.45 -6.60
N SER A 102 -32.90 10.72 -7.48
CA SER A 102 -32.84 11.82 -8.44
C SER A 102 -32.41 13.07 -7.66
N LEU A 103 -31.21 13.54 -8.00
CA LEU A 103 -30.41 14.45 -7.22
C LEU A 103 -30.53 15.89 -7.70
N ASP A 104 -31.46 16.12 -8.63
CA ASP A 104 -31.61 17.30 -9.46
C ASP A 104 -31.89 18.59 -8.65
N ALA A 105 -32.05 18.51 -7.33
CA ALA A 105 -32.42 19.62 -6.46
C ALA A 105 -31.34 20.10 -5.45
N TYR A 106 -30.17 19.45 -5.32
CA TYR A 106 -29.16 19.79 -4.29
C TYR A 106 -27.74 20.06 -4.87
N HIS A 107 -27.68 20.70 -6.04
CA HIS A 107 -26.58 20.53 -7.00
C HIS A 107 -25.41 21.53 -6.98
N ASP A 108 -25.33 22.46 -6.05
CA ASP A 108 -24.17 23.36 -6.03
C ASP A 108 -23.05 22.83 -5.13
N PHE A 109 -21.86 22.68 -5.72
CA PHE A 109 -20.63 22.49 -4.96
C PHE A 109 -20.39 23.73 -4.08
N PRO A 110 -20.02 23.57 -2.79
CA PRO A 110 -19.65 24.70 -1.95
C PRO A 110 -18.55 25.53 -2.65
N ARG A 111 -18.63 26.86 -2.54
CA ARG A 111 -17.71 27.75 -3.24
C ARG A 111 -16.24 27.44 -2.91
N THR A 112 -15.96 27.08 -1.66
CA THR A 112 -14.65 26.65 -1.17
C THR A 112 -14.10 25.44 -1.93
N VAL A 113 -14.93 24.46 -2.27
CA VAL A 113 -14.53 23.27 -3.06
C VAL A 113 -14.21 23.66 -4.50
N ILE A 114 -15.02 24.54 -5.10
CA ILE A 114 -14.76 25.03 -6.46
C ILE A 114 -13.46 25.83 -6.51
N ASP A 115 -13.24 26.72 -5.54
CA ASP A 115 -12.04 27.54 -5.46
C ASP A 115 -10.79 26.68 -5.24
N LEU A 116 -10.87 25.64 -4.40
CA LEU A 116 -9.80 24.66 -4.20
C LEU A 116 -9.46 23.89 -5.48
N ALA A 117 -10.48 23.47 -6.25
CA ALA A 117 -10.26 22.79 -7.51
C ALA A 117 -9.63 23.74 -8.56
N LYS A 118 -10.07 25.01 -8.60
CA LYS A 118 -9.53 26.04 -9.50
C LYS A 118 -8.11 26.45 -9.15
N SER A 119 -7.72 26.40 -7.88
CA SER A 119 -6.34 26.63 -7.45
C SER A 119 -5.41 25.47 -7.78
N LYS A 120 -5.88 24.47 -8.54
CA LYS A 120 -5.14 23.26 -8.89
C LYS A 120 -4.61 22.53 -7.65
N THR A 121 -5.33 22.64 -6.55
CA THR A 121 -4.99 21.95 -5.31
C THR A 121 -5.78 20.65 -5.25
N HIS A 122 -5.14 19.58 -4.77
CA HIS A 122 -5.78 18.30 -4.59
C HIS A 122 -7.05 18.44 -3.71
N VAL A 123 -8.20 18.00 -4.24
CA VAL A 123 -9.50 17.99 -3.56
C VAL A 123 -9.78 16.60 -3.00
N PRO A 124 -9.75 16.37 -1.68
CA PRO A 124 -10.07 15.08 -1.09
C PRO A 124 -11.53 14.67 -1.34
N LEU A 125 -11.76 13.41 -1.70
CA LEU A 125 -13.08 12.82 -1.89
C LEU A 125 -13.93 12.85 -0.62
N THR A 126 -13.32 12.88 0.57
CA THR A 126 -14.05 13.04 1.83
C THR A 126 -14.85 14.35 1.87
N LEU A 127 -14.40 15.40 1.18
CA LEU A 127 -15.13 16.67 1.02
C LEU A 127 -16.31 16.60 0.05
N LEU A 128 -16.34 15.56 -0.80
CA LEU A 128 -17.36 15.38 -1.84
C LEU A 128 -18.46 14.39 -1.44
N THR A 129 -18.45 13.92 -0.19
CA THR A 129 -19.56 13.13 0.37
C THR A 129 -20.78 14.01 0.66
N TYR A 130 -21.99 13.42 0.75
CA TYR A 130 -23.21 14.20 1.05
C TYR A 130 -23.12 14.88 2.41
N PRO A 131 -22.71 14.18 3.49
CA PRO A 131 -22.55 14.82 4.79
C PRO A 131 -21.54 15.96 4.72
N ALA A 132 -20.43 15.79 3.99
CA ALA A 132 -19.41 16.82 3.91
C ALA A 132 -19.84 18.06 3.13
N ILE A 133 -20.46 17.89 1.96
CA ILE A 133 -21.00 19.00 1.18
C ILE A 133 -22.02 19.80 2.00
N LYS A 134 -22.90 19.12 2.75
CA LYS A 134 -23.88 19.78 3.63
C LYS A 134 -23.19 20.59 4.73
N LYS A 135 -22.17 20.04 5.36
CA LYS A 135 -21.37 20.70 6.41
C LYS A 135 -20.59 21.91 5.89
N LEU A 136 -19.98 21.79 4.71
CA LEU A 136 -19.27 22.88 4.04
C LEU A 136 -20.20 24.04 3.67
N HIS A 137 -21.42 23.74 3.22
CA HIS A 137 -22.45 24.78 3.00
C HIS A 137 -22.86 25.48 4.29
N ALA A 138 -22.77 24.81 5.44
CA ALA A 138 -22.98 25.40 6.76
C ALA A 138 -21.76 26.17 7.30
N GLY A 139 -20.67 26.27 6.52
CA GLY A 139 -19.46 26.98 6.91
C GLY A 139 -18.50 26.18 7.81
N GLU A 140 -18.64 24.85 7.87
CA GLU A 140 -17.68 24.01 8.61
C GLU A 140 -16.29 24.05 7.94
N ASP A 141 -15.24 24.11 8.76
CA ASP A 141 -13.86 24.21 8.29
C ASP A 141 -13.37 22.89 7.65
N ILE A 142 -12.54 22.98 6.61
CA ILE A 142 -12.03 21.82 5.86
C ILE A 142 -11.16 20.91 6.74
N SER A 143 -10.53 21.43 7.80
CA SER A 143 -9.69 20.64 8.70
C SER A 143 -10.46 19.68 9.61
N THR A 144 -11.80 19.78 9.71
CA THR A 144 -12.61 18.89 10.54
C THR A 144 -12.96 17.57 9.84
N PHE A 145 -12.71 17.47 8.53
CA PHE A 145 -13.01 16.28 7.74
C PHE A 145 -11.96 15.19 7.95
N PRO A 146 -12.37 13.91 7.95
CA PRO A 146 -11.44 12.82 8.19
C PRO A 146 -10.43 12.69 7.03
N PRO A 147 -9.26 12.08 7.30
CA PRO A 147 -8.29 11.75 6.27
C PRO A 147 -8.92 10.91 5.15
N GLU A 148 -8.49 11.15 3.92
CA GLU A 148 -9.13 10.57 2.75
C GLU A 148 -9.00 9.05 2.63
N ASP A 149 -7.91 8.49 3.14
CA ASP A 149 -7.65 7.05 3.21
C ASP A 149 -8.59 6.32 4.19
N THR A 150 -9.41 7.06 4.95
CA THR A 150 -10.43 6.50 5.84
C THR A 150 -11.83 6.48 5.20
N ILE A 151 -11.97 6.89 3.93
CA ILE A 151 -13.26 6.89 3.24
C ILE A 151 -13.83 5.45 3.14
N SER A 152 -15.11 5.28 3.49
CA SER A 152 -15.81 4.00 3.32
C SER A 152 -16.15 3.74 1.84
N GLU A 153 -16.33 2.48 1.46
CA GLU A 153 -16.68 2.06 0.10
C GLU A 153 -17.89 2.80 -0.49
N ILE A 154 -18.99 2.90 0.26
CA ILE A 154 -20.22 3.58 -0.16
C ILE A 154 -19.95 5.07 -0.43
N ASN A 155 -19.24 5.72 0.50
CA ASN A 155 -18.86 7.13 0.34
C ASN A 155 -17.90 7.33 -0.84
N PHE A 156 -17.00 6.39 -1.13
CA PHE A 156 -16.11 6.44 -2.29
C PHE A 156 -16.89 6.40 -3.61
N HIS A 157 -17.84 5.47 -3.76
CA HIS A 157 -18.71 5.38 -4.94
C HIS A 157 -19.44 6.70 -5.22
N GLN A 158 -19.98 7.29 -4.16
CA GLN A 158 -20.71 8.54 -4.23
C GLN A 158 -19.80 9.74 -4.52
N ALA A 159 -18.71 9.88 -3.77
CA ALA A 159 -17.77 10.99 -3.89
C ALA A 159 -17.04 10.98 -5.24
N SER A 160 -16.63 9.81 -5.73
CA SER A 160 -16.00 9.68 -7.05
C SER A 160 -16.95 10.09 -8.19
N HIS A 161 -18.25 9.81 -8.08
CA HIS A 161 -19.23 10.31 -9.04
C HIS A 161 -19.33 11.85 -9.01
N LYS A 162 -19.41 12.43 -7.81
CA LYS A 162 -19.43 13.89 -7.64
C LYS A 162 -18.14 14.55 -8.09
N PHE A 163 -17.00 13.90 -7.93
CA PHE A 163 -15.73 14.39 -8.44
C PHE A 163 -15.76 14.62 -9.96
N ILE A 164 -16.36 13.72 -10.74
CA ILE A 164 -16.56 13.93 -12.19
C ILE A 164 -17.42 15.17 -12.48
N GLY A 165 -18.47 15.38 -11.68
CA GLY A 165 -19.30 16.58 -11.75
C GLY A 165 -18.50 17.85 -11.47
N LEU A 166 -17.66 17.85 -10.43
CA LEU A 166 -16.76 18.97 -10.11
C LEU A 166 -15.77 19.25 -11.25
N MET A 167 -15.12 18.20 -11.78
CA MET A 167 -14.16 18.33 -12.88
C MET A 167 -14.81 18.91 -14.13
N SER A 168 -16.08 18.60 -14.40
CA SER A 168 -16.83 19.16 -15.54
C SER A 168 -17.06 20.67 -15.43
N LEU A 169 -16.97 21.25 -14.23
CA LEU A 169 -17.08 22.69 -13.99
C LEU A 169 -15.75 23.43 -14.12
N VAL A 170 -14.61 22.74 -13.94
CA VAL A 170 -13.29 23.40 -13.77
C VAL A 170 -12.23 22.96 -14.77
N ALA A 171 -12.45 21.87 -15.51
CA ALA A 171 -11.48 21.31 -16.44
C ALA A 171 -12.03 21.15 -17.86
N SER A 172 -11.13 20.91 -18.82
CA SER A 172 -11.50 20.66 -20.20
C SER A 172 -12.19 19.29 -20.36
N PRO A 173 -13.02 19.09 -21.41
CA PRO A 173 -13.68 17.81 -21.65
C PRO A 173 -12.71 16.62 -21.74
N ALA A 174 -11.52 16.82 -22.30
CA ALA A 174 -10.51 15.75 -22.40
C ALA A 174 -10.03 15.26 -21.01
N ILE A 175 -9.85 16.17 -20.05
CA ILE A 175 -9.48 15.83 -18.67
C ILE A 175 -10.63 15.09 -17.98
N VAL A 176 -11.87 15.55 -18.18
CA VAL A 176 -13.07 14.90 -17.63
C VAL A 176 -13.19 13.46 -18.12
N GLU A 177 -12.98 13.20 -19.42
CA GLU A 177 -13.01 11.85 -19.98
C GLU A 177 -11.91 10.96 -19.40
N ARG A 178 -10.70 11.48 -19.16
CA ARG A 178 -9.64 10.72 -18.47
C ARG A 178 -10.04 10.34 -17.05
N PHE A 179 -10.65 11.25 -16.29
CA PHE A 179 -11.11 10.92 -14.94
C PHE A 179 -12.31 9.97 -14.93
N LYS A 180 -13.18 10.00 -15.95
CA LYS A 180 -14.23 8.98 -16.12
C LYS A 180 -13.62 7.59 -16.36
N ALA A 181 -12.59 7.49 -17.20
CA ALA A 181 -11.86 6.25 -17.43
C ALA A 181 -11.16 5.75 -16.14
N HIS A 182 -10.49 6.65 -15.42
CA HIS A 182 -9.88 6.36 -14.11
C HIS A 182 -10.91 5.84 -13.09
N ARG A 183 -12.06 6.51 -12.99
CA ARG A 183 -13.16 6.07 -12.12
C ARG A 183 -13.65 4.68 -12.52
N SER A 184 -13.89 4.44 -13.81
CA SER A 184 -14.31 3.13 -14.32
C SER A 184 -13.30 2.03 -13.95
N PHE A 185 -12.00 2.32 -14.09
CA PHE A 185 -10.93 1.43 -13.65
C PHE A 185 -11.02 1.12 -12.15
N CYS A 186 -11.13 2.13 -11.30
CA CYS A 186 -11.26 1.97 -9.85
C CYS A 186 -12.48 1.12 -9.47
N LEU A 187 -13.63 1.41 -10.07
CA LEU A 187 -14.88 0.66 -9.82
C LEU A 187 -14.79 -0.81 -10.27
N SER A 188 -13.99 -1.11 -11.30
CA SER A 188 -13.77 -2.49 -11.73
C SER A 188 -12.83 -3.30 -10.81
N HIS A 189 -12.18 -2.65 -9.84
CA HIS A 189 -11.22 -3.25 -8.91
C HIS A 189 -11.63 -3.10 -7.43
N MET A 190 -12.90 -2.85 -7.12
CA MET A 190 -13.39 -2.58 -5.76
C MET A 190 -13.11 -3.71 -4.75
N LEU A 191 -12.92 -4.96 -5.20
CA LEU A 191 -12.45 -6.08 -4.35
C LEU A 191 -11.10 -5.79 -3.65
N ARG A 192 -10.32 -4.83 -4.19
CA ARG A 192 -9.06 -4.33 -3.63
C ARG A 192 -9.24 -2.90 -3.12
N PHE A 193 -10.29 -2.64 -2.34
CA PHE A 193 -10.73 -1.29 -1.97
C PHE A 193 -9.61 -0.39 -1.41
N ARG A 194 -8.75 -0.92 -0.52
CA ARG A 194 -7.61 -0.16 0.01
C ARG A 194 -6.63 0.28 -1.07
N THR A 195 -6.30 -0.61 -2.01
CA THR A 195 -5.49 -0.28 -3.19
C THR A 195 -6.19 0.75 -4.08
N VAL A 196 -7.49 0.59 -4.31
CA VAL A 196 -8.29 1.54 -5.09
C VAL A 196 -8.21 2.95 -4.51
N VAL A 197 -8.45 3.11 -3.20
CA VAL A 197 -8.41 4.42 -2.54
C VAL A 197 -7.01 5.03 -2.63
N ALA A 198 -5.96 4.27 -2.32
CA ALA A 198 -4.60 4.76 -2.39
C ALA A 198 -4.22 5.19 -3.82
N PHE A 199 -4.61 4.40 -4.83
CA PHE A 199 -4.31 4.69 -6.23
C PHE A 199 -5.08 5.90 -6.77
N ASP A 200 -6.34 6.05 -6.38
CA ASP A 200 -7.16 7.21 -6.75
C ASP A 200 -6.61 8.51 -6.14
N ILE A 201 -6.22 8.48 -4.86
CA ILE A 201 -5.53 9.59 -4.18
C ILE A 201 -4.25 9.94 -4.93
N GLU A 202 -3.40 8.97 -5.22
CA GLU A 202 -2.14 9.20 -5.92
C GLU A 202 -2.37 9.80 -7.31
N THR A 203 -3.28 9.23 -8.10
CA THR A 203 -3.57 9.67 -9.46
C THR A 203 -4.08 11.11 -9.47
N ARG A 204 -5.02 11.46 -8.59
CA ARG A 204 -5.52 12.84 -8.47
C ARG A 204 -4.43 13.79 -8.00
N ARG A 205 -3.61 13.41 -7.01
CA ARG A 205 -2.50 14.26 -6.54
C ARG A 205 -1.47 14.52 -7.62
N VAL A 206 -1.05 13.49 -8.37
CA VAL A 206 -0.13 13.64 -9.50
C VAL A 206 -0.72 14.64 -10.49
N PHE A 207 -1.97 14.43 -10.92
CA PHE A 207 -2.62 15.35 -11.85
C PHE A 207 -2.68 16.80 -11.34
N PHE A 208 -3.08 17.04 -10.10
CA PHE A 208 -3.16 18.40 -9.57
C PHE A 208 -1.78 19.05 -9.39
N ASN A 209 -0.73 18.27 -9.15
CA ASN A 209 0.63 18.78 -8.99
C ASN A 209 1.37 19.00 -10.32
N THR A 210 1.15 18.15 -11.33
CA THR A 210 1.93 18.13 -12.57
C THR A 210 1.12 18.45 -13.82
N GLU A 211 -0.21 18.50 -13.71
CA GLU A 211 -1.16 18.62 -14.83
C GLU A 211 -1.01 17.52 -15.89
N SER A 212 -0.41 16.40 -15.50
CA SER A 212 -0.16 15.26 -16.36
C SER A 212 -0.82 13.99 -15.82
N PHE A 213 -1.06 13.04 -16.72
CA PHE A 213 -1.46 11.69 -16.36
C PHE A 213 -0.31 10.75 -16.71
N LEU A 214 -0.27 9.61 -16.02
CA LEU A 214 0.57 8.51 -16.44
C LEU A 214 0.09 7.98 -17.79
N GLU A 215 1.05 7.63 -18.66
CA GLU A 215 0.78 6.84 -19.86
C GLU A 215 0.23 5.46 -19.47
N GLU A 216 -0.49 4.80 -20.38
CA GLU A 216 -1.25 3.58 -20.09
C GLU A 216 -0.39 2.47 -19.45
N ASP A 217 0.79 2.19 -20.01
CA ASP A 217 1.71 1.20 -19.46
C ASP A 217 2.22 1.58 -18.06
N ALA A 218 2.57 2.86 -17.87
CA ALA A 218 3.03 3.38 -16.58
C ALA A 218 1.90 3.36 -15.54
N TYR A 219 0.66 3.64 -15.96
CA TYR A 219 -0.53 3.62 -15.12
C TYR A 219 -0.81 2.21 -14.59
N ILE A 220 -0.81 1.21 -15.48
CA ILE A 220 -1.03 -0.19 -15.10
C ILE A 220 0.14 -0.74 -14.26
N SER A 221 1.37 -0.39 -14.62
CA SER A 221 2.56 -0.76 -13.84
C SER A 221 2.48 -0.18 -12.44
N ARG A 222 2.10 1.10 -12.31
CA ARG A 222 1.98 1.77 -11.02
C ARG A 222 0.89 1.17 -10.14
N TRP A 223 -0.28 0.86 -10.71
CA TRP A 223 -1.35 0.13 -10.01
C TRP A 223 -0.83 -1.19 -9.42
N LYS A 224 -0.14 -2.01 -10.22
CA LYS A 224 0.39 -3.31 -9.77
C LYS A 224 1.41 -3.15 -8.64
N ALA A 225 2.31 -2.16 -8.76
CA ALA A 225 3.29 -1.87 -7.71
C ALA A 225 2.60 -1.51 -6.39
N LEU A 226 1.62 -0.60 -6.44
CA LEU A 226 0.89 -0.16 -5.26
C LEU A 226 0.08 -1.30 -4.62
N ASP A 227 -0.53 -2.17 -5.42
CA ASP A 227 -1.24 -3.35 -4.93
C ASP A 227 -0.31 -4.31 -4.17
N MET A 228 0.88 -4.56 -4.71
CA MET A 228 1.89 -5.38 -4.03
C MET A 228 2.37 -4.75 -2.72
N ASP A 229 2.63 -3.43 -2.71
CA ASP A 229 3.07 -2.71 -1.52
C ASP A 229 2.04 -2.80 -0.38
N ILE A 230 0.76 -2.62 -0.71
CA ILE A 230 -0.34 -2.72 0.28
C ILE A 230 -0.49 -4.14 0.79
N VAL A 231 -0.47 -5.14 -0.11
CA VAL A 231 -0.55 -6.56 0.30
C VAL A 231 0.63 -6.93 1.21
N HIS A 232 1.84 -6.48 0.88
CA HIS A 232 3.02 -6.73 1.71
C HIS A 232 2.91 -6.07 3.08
N LYS A 233 2.43 -4.82 3.13
CA LYS A 233 2.20 -4.10 4.38
C LYS A 233 1.17 -4.82 5.27
N GLU A 234 0.03 -5.22 4.71
CA GLU A 234 -1.02 -5.92 5.46
C GLU A 234 -0.54 -7.29 5.97
N LEU A 235 0.27 -8.00 5.18
CA LEU A 235 0.87 -9.26 5.60
C LEU A 235 1.85 -9.04 6.76
N SER A 236 2.70 -8.01 6.69
CA SER A 236 3.64 -7.66 7.75
C SER A 236 2.91 -7.31 9.05
N GLU A 237 1.86 -6.49 8.99
CA GLU A 237 1.03 -6.14 10.16
C GLU A 237 0.43 -7.39 10.83
N ARG A 238 -0.09 -8.34 10.04
CA ARG A 238 -0.63 -9.61 10.56
C ARG A 238 0.43 -10.49 11.22
N ILE A 239 1.64 -10.53 10.66
CA ILE A 239 2.76 -11.27 11.27
C ILE A 239 3.13 -10.65 12.62
N HIS A 240 3.21 -9.33 12.69
CA HIS A 240 3.49 -8.62 13.95
C HIS A 240 2.39 -8.82 15.00
N GLU A 241 1.12 -8.79 14.61
CA GLU A 241 0.00 -9.05 15.50
C GLU A 241 0.00 -10.50 16.04
N ALA A 242 0.25 -11.48 15.17
CA ALA A 242 0.37 -12.89 15.57
C ALA A 242 1.54 -13.13 16.53
N ALA A 243 2.67 -12.45 16.30
CA ALA A 243 3.81 -12.50 17.20
C ALA A 243 3.48 -11.89 18.57
N ALA A 244 2.74 -10.77 18.61
CA ALA A 244 2.34 -10.11 19.85
C ALA A 244 1.40 -10.96 20.71
N VAL A 245 0.50 -11.74 20.09
CA VAL A 245 -0.39 -12.67 20.82
C VAL A 245 0.40 -13.84 21.43
N THR A 246 1.43 -14.34 20.73
CA THR A 246 2.22 -15.49 21.18
C THR A 246 3.06 -15.19 22.44
N VAL A 247 3.43 -13.93 22.67
CA VAL A 247 4.20 -13.52 23.86
C VAL A 247 3.35 -13.50 25.14
N LYS A 248 2.02 -13.48 25.03
CA LYS A 248 1.11 -13.39 26.20
C LYS A 248 0.58 -14.74 26.70
N SER A 249 0.82 -15.85 25.99
CA SER A 249 0.40 -17.18 26.43
C SER A 249 1.47 -17.92 27.24
N ASP A 250 2.02 -17.27 28.27
CA ASP A 250 2.82 -17.95 29.30
C ASP A 250 1.92 -18.67 30.33
N HIS A 251 0.78 -19.19 29.88
CA HIS A 251 0.02 -20.22 30.57
C HIS A 251 0.51 -21.60 30.12
N ARG A 252 1.83 -21.81 30.19
CA ARG A 252 2.37 -23.16 30.20
C ARG A 252 1.75 -23.83 31.42
N PHE A 253 0.78 -24.72 31.16
CA PHE A 253 0.30 -25.69 32.13
C PHE A 253 1.56 -26.35 32.69
N HIS A 254 1.92 -25.98 33.92
CA HIS A 254 2.99 -26.57 34.69
C HIS A 254 2.30 -27.59 35.59
N PRO A 255 2.08 -28.86 35.16
CA PRO A 255 1.44 -29.89 36.00
C PRO A 255 2.29 -30.30 37.21
N TYR A 256 3.41 -29.62 37.46
CA TYR A 256 4.21 -29.77 38.66
C TYR A 256 4.31 -28.40 39.32
N SER A 257 3.72 -28.29 40.51
CA SER A 257 3.97 -27.22 41.47
C SER A 257 5.47 -27.07 41.65
N LYS A 258 6.02 -25.94 41.18
CA LYS A 258 7.43 -25.60 41.34
C LYS A 258 7.74 -25.48 42.83
N SER A 259 8.33 -26.53 43.38
CA SER A 259 9.22 -26.40 44.53
C SER A 259 10.44 -25.59 44.07
N HIS A 260 10.56 -24.42 44.70
CA HIS A 260 11.77 -23.61 44.87
C HIS A 260 12.25 -22.76 43.67
N SER A 261 12.19 -21.46 43.94
CA SER A 261 12.79 -20.33 43.25
C SER A 261 14.32 -20.45 43.12
N GLY A 262 14.79 -21.30 42.22
CA GLY A 262 16.14 -21.20 41.68
C GLY A 262 16.17 -20.04 40.68
N ASN A 263 16.87 -18.95 41.03
CA ASN A 263 17.14 -17.82 40.14
C ASN A 263 18.03 -18.31 38.98
N VAL A 264 17.43 -18.90 37.94
CA VAL A 264 18.16 -19.35 36.74
C VAL A 264 18.60 -18.11 36.00
N ARG A 265 19.81 -17.66 36.30
CA ARG A 265 20.39 -16.49 35.66
C ARG A 265 20.55 -16.76 34.17
N SER A 266 19.96 -15.91 33.33
CA SER A 266 20.08 -16.01 31.88
C SER A 266 21.46 -15.54 31.44
N LEU A 267 22.16 -16.36 30.66
CA LEU A 267 23.44 -15.99 30.04
C LEU A 267 23.21 -14.97 28.91
N CYS A 268 23.88 -13.83 28.98
CA CYS A 268 23.95 -12.85 27.90
C CYS A 268 24.73 -13.44 26.72
N LEU A 269 24.10 -13.51 25.54
CA LEU A 269 24.71 -14.09 24.34
C LEU A 269 25.84 -13.25 23.74
N ILE A 270 26.00 -11.98 24.15
CA ILE A 270 27.06 -11.10 23.62
C ILE A 270 28.31 -11.20 24.48
N CYS A 271 28.20 -11.03 25.80
CA CYS A 271 29.35 -10.99 26.69
C CYS A 271 29.54 -12.26 27.54
N GLY A 272 28.57 -13.17 27.61
CA GLY A 272 28.65 -14.38 28.45
C GLY A 272 28.44 -14.13 29.95
N ARG A 273 27.99 -12.94 30.37
CA ARG A 273 27.65 -12.66 31.79
C ARG A 273 26.21 -13.01 32.08
N THR A 274 25.85 -13.11 33.35
CA THR A 274 24.53 -13.64 33.78
C THR A 274 23.64 -12.60 34.45
N ASP A 275 24.03 -11.34 34.42
CA ASP A 275 23.40 -10.19 35.08
C ASP A 275 22.48 -9.38 34.16
N HIS A 276 22.55 -9.58 32.84
CA HIS A 276 21.73 -8.86 31.87
C HIS A 276 21.40 -9.70 30.62
N LYS A 277 20.52 -9.16 29.75
CA LYS A 277 20.13 -9.76 28.47
C LYS A 277 20.97 -9.20 27.33
N ALA A 278 21.07 -9.94 26.22
CA ALA A 278 21.78 -9.47 25.02
C ALA A 278 21.23 -8.13 24.48
N SER A 279 19.92 -7.89 24.57
CA SER A 279 19.30 -6.62 24.15
C SER A 279 19.75 -5.41 24.98
N ASP A 280 20.24 -5.66 26.19
CA ASP A 280 20.60 -4.64 27.17
C ASP A 280 22.12 -4.60 27.39
N CYS A 281 22.88 -5.36 26.60
CA CYS A 281 24.33 -5.51 26.75
C CYS A 281 25.07 -4.30 26.21
N THR A 282 25.63 -3.49 27.12
CA THR A 282 26.51 -2.37 26.79
C THR A 282 27.99 -2.68 27.01
N ASP A 283 28.31 -3.91 27.38
CA ASP A 283 29.68 -4.31 27.71
C ASP A 283 30.57 -4.37 26.47
N PRO A 284 31.74 -3.70 26.49
CA PRO A 284 32.68 -3.77 25.38
C PRO A 284 33.51 -5.07 25.37
N TYR A 285 33.50 -5.84 26.47
CA TYR A 285 34.29 -7.05 26.65
C TYR A 285 33.46 -8.24 27.14
N THR A 286 33.88 -9.45 26.77
CA THR A 286 33.29 -10.72 27.20
C THR A 286 33.66 -11.06 28.64
N VAL A 287 33.12 -12.16 29.17
CA VAL A 287 33.49 -12.75 30.46
C VAL A 287 34.96 -13.22 30.49
N LYS A 288 35.60 -13.38 29.32
CA LYS A 288 37.03 -13.72 29.18
C LYS A 288 37.93 -12.51 28.91
N GLU A 289 37.40 -11.29 29.09
CA GLU A 289 38.12 -10.03 28.84
C GLU A 289 38.54 -9.81 27.37
N GLU A 290 37.91 -10.52 26.43
CA GLU A 290 38.09 -10.33 24.99
C GLU A 290 37.08 -9.30 24.45
N ALA A 291 37.40 -8.60 23.36
CA ALA A 291 36.45 -7.66 22.75
C ALA A 291 35.21 -8.40 22.23
N VAL A 292 34.01 -7.87 22.49
CA VAL A 292 32.77 -8.49 21.99
C VAL A 292 32.72 -8.46 20.46
N VAL A 293 32.41 -9.59 19.84
CA VAL A 293 32.36 -9.74 18.38
C VAL A 293 30.97 -9.48 17.79
N CYS A 294 29.93 -9.47 18.63
CA CYS A 294 28.55 -9.27 18.25
C CYS A 294 27.93 -8.04 18.94
N GLU A 295 26.84 -7.54 18.38
CA GLU A 295 25.97 -6.55 18.99
C GLU A 295 24.49 -6.87 18.74
N TRP A 296 23.61 -6.10 19.39
CA TRP A 296 22.17 -6.25 19.26
C TRP A 296 21.58 -5.08 18.46
N ASP A 297 21.06 -5.37 17.27
CA ASP A 297 20.36 -4.42 16.39
C ASP A 297 19.00 -5.00 15.98
N GLY A 298 18.10 -5.13 16.96
CA GLY A 298 16.84 -5.87 16.83
C GLY A 298 16.99 -7.40 16.71
N THR A 299 18.17 -7.87 16.31
CA THR A 299 18.65 -9.26 16.32
C THR A 299 20.15 -9.29 16.66
N LEU A 300 20.70 -10.48 16.89
CA LEU A 300 22.13 -10.68 17.11
C LEU A 300 22.90 -10.58 15.79
N VAL A 301 23.83 -9.64 15.67
CA VAL A 301 24.63 -9.40 14.45
C VAL A 301 26.13 -9.37 14.74
N LEU A 302 26.95 -9.78 13.78
CA LEU A 302 28.41 -9.66 13.85
C LEU A 302 28.84 -8.21 13.61
N LYS A 303 29.70 -7.66 14.47
CA LYS A 303 30.19 -6.28 14.32
C LYS A 303 31.05 -6.07 13.07
N SER A 304 31.76 -7.10 12.62
CA SER A 304 32.66 -7.02 11.48
C SER A 304 31.95 -6.99 10.13
N THR A 305 30.81 -7.70 10.00
CA THR A 305 30.13 -7.92 8.72
C THR A 305 28.68 -7.46 8.71
N ALA A 306 28.11 -7.08 9.85
CA ALA A 306 26.68 -6.86 10.06
C ALA A 306 25.79 -8.06 9.70
N GLU A 307 26.36 -9.26 9.59
CA GLU A 307 25.59 -10.47 9.28
C GLU A 307 24.81 -10.98 10.50
N VAL A 308 23.60 -11.49 10.25
CA VAL A 308 22.72 -12.01 11.30
C VAL A 308 23.22 -13.37 11.80
N VAL A 309 23.51 -13.43 13.10
CA VAL A 309 23.97 -14.63 13.79
C VAL A 309 22.78 -15.49 14.21
N CYS A 310 22.91 -16.80 14.08
CA CYS A 310 21.87 -17.71 14.53
C CYS A 310 21.79 -17.82 16.07
N ILE A 311 20.73 -17.25 16.64
CA ILE A 311 20.43 -17.38 18.07
C ILE A 311 20.18 -18.84 18.46
N ALA A 312 19.48 -19.63 17.62
CA ALA A 312 19.19 -21.03 17.90
C ALA A 312 20.47 -21.89 17.99
N PHE A 313 21.47 -21.58 17.15
CA PHE A 313 22.79 -22.21 17.21
C PHE A 313 23.47 -21.87 18.54
N ASN A 314 23.51 -20.59 18.91
CA ASN A 314 24.15 -20.09 20.12
C ASN A 314 23.55 -20.65 21.43
N ILE A 315 22.28 -21.05 21.43
CA ILE A 315 21.64 -21.74 22.58
C ILE A 315 21.74 -23.28 22.52
N GLY A 316 22.40 -23.84 21.50
CA GLY A 316 22.59 -25.28 21.29
C GLY A 316 21.34 -26.02 20.82
N ARG A 317 20.52 -25.37 19.97
CA ARG A 317 19.23 -25.91 19.49
C ARG A 317 19.04 -25.84 17.97
N CYS A 318 20.00 -25.36 17.21
CA CYS A 318 19.86 -25.34 15.76
C CYS A 318 20.25 -26.69 15.15
N GLY A 319 19.34 -27.29 14.38
CA GLY A 319 19.59 -28.48 13.56
C GLY A 319 19.37 -28.24 12.07
N LEU A 320 19.30 -26.98 11.65
CA LEU A 320 18.99 -26.59 10.27
C LEU A 320 20.17 -25.86 9.64
N ASP A 321 20.33 -26.08 8.33
CA ASP A 321 21.15 -25.24 7.47
C ASP A 321 20.29 -24.07 6.96
N HIS A 322 20.66 -22.84 7.30
CA HIS A 322 19.88 -21.65 6.99
C HIS A 322 20.80 -20.46 6.71
N ALA A 323 20.28 -19.41 6.06
CA ALA A 323 21.05 -18.23 5.66
C ALA A 323 21.73 -17.42 6.79
N ARG A 324 21.45 -17.72 8.07
CA ARG A 324 22.14 -17.11 9.22
C ARG A 324 23.45 -17.83 9.53
N VAL A 325 24.45 -17.09 9.96
CA VAL A 325 25.77 -17.63 10.25
C VAL A 325 25.77 -18.42 11.56
N HIS A 326 26.27 -19.66 11.52
CA HIS A 326 26.58 -20.46 12.72
C HIS A 326 27.96 -20.05 13.23
N VAL A 327 27.96 -19.00 14.06
CA VAL A 327 29.14 -18.46 14.74
C VAL A 327 28.79 -18.28 16.21
N CYS A 328 29.71 -18.66 17.10
CA CYS A 328 29.64 -18.36 18.51
C CYS A 328 29.64 -16.84 18.71
N SER A 329 28.59 -16.31 19.32
CA SER A 329 28.40 -14.87 19.49
C SER A 329 29.32 -14.23 20.53
N ILE A 330 30.05 -15.03 21.32
CA ILE A 330 31.05 -14.55 22.29
C ILE A 330 32.42 -14.40 21.63
N CYS A 331 32.90 -15.42 20.91
CA CYS A 331 34.28 -15.47 20.43
C CYS A 331 34.44 -15.45 18.89
N GLY A 332 33.35 -15.55 18.12
CA GLY A 332 33.40 -15.54 16.66
C GLY A 332 33.75 -16.89 16.01
N SER A 333 33.94 -17.95 16.79
CA SER A 333 34.29 -19.28 16.26
C SER A 333 33.10 -20.01 15.64
N HIS A 334 33.33 -20.76 14.56
CA HIS A 334 32.34 -21.65 13.95
C HIS A 334 32.23 -23.03 14.62
N GLY A 335 33.13 -23.36 15.56
CA GLY A 335 33.26 -24.73 16.08
C GLY A 335 32.33 -25.08 17.25
N HIS A 336 31.70 -24.10 17.90
CA HIS A 336 30.90 -24.31 19.11
C HIS A 336 29.80 -23.26 19.25
N ASP A 337 28.79 -23.58 20.07
CA ASP A 337 27.76 -22.63 20.50
C ASP A 337 28.23 -21.78 21.70
N THR A 338 27.38 -20.89 22.23
CA THR A 338 27.74 -20.05 23.38
C THR A 338 28.01 -20.88 24.64
N LYS A 339 27.36 -22.04 24.80
CA LYS A 339 27.52 -22.91 25.98
C LYS A 339 28.90 -23.57 26.00
N GLY A 340 29.40 -23.99 24.85
CA GLY A 340 30.76 -24.52 24.72
C GLY A 340 31.85 -23.45 24.85
N CYS A 341 31.48 -22.17 24.85
CA CYS A 341 32.42 -21.05 24.93
C CYS A 341 32.73 -20.65 26.37
N CYS A 342 31.75 -20.72 27.28
CA CYS A 342 31.84 -20.18 28.64
C CYS A 342 32.60 -21.11 29.59
#